data_AF-A0A8H4AKG7-F1
#
_entry.id   AF-A0A8H4AKG7-F1
#
_cell.length_a   1.000
_cell.length_b   1.000
_cell.length_c   1.000
_cell.angle_alpha   90.00
_cell.angle_beta   90.00
_cell.angle_gamma   90.00
#
_symmetry.space_group_name_H-M   'P 1'
#
loop_
_entity.id
_entity.type
_entity.pdbx_description
1 polymer ?
#
loop_
_entity_poly.entity_id
_entity_poly.type
_entity_poly.pdbx_seq_one_letter_code
_entity_poly.pdbx_strand_id
1 'polypeptide(L)'
;MSTFFLTKLKNSKLPIIFMLSLLWIITIIFISNTVSYRRWQLKAKDKHNPFPALPPLSKCKMSGSARFIPQYNIDNLFGIISFTEVLDGNESIVDGAFSTPLGVVGIKTMSGKPVYTAELRFKDEKVYDLTSPLFDNAMKLVTPVPYLVPLSICGANSIIGKTVVIKRGGKEIARSNISALRSFERLVDPNYT
;
A
#
# COMPACT_ATOMS: atom_id res chain seq x y z
N MET A 1 -73.32 29.47 54.65
CA MET A 1 -73.80 28.44 53.71
C MET A 1 -72.95 28.57 52.44
N SER A 2 -72.31 27.47 52.00
CA SER A 2 -71.27 27.33 50.93
C SER A 2 -69.92 28.00 51.27
N THR A 3 -68.79 27.32 51.59
CA THR A 3 -68.01 26.27 50.90
C THR A 3 -67.94 26.43 49.39
N PHE A 4 -66.80 26.91 48.86
CA PHE A 4 -66.19 26.32 47.66
C PHE A 4 -64.75 26.81 47.45
N PHE A 5 -63.88 25.82 47.21
CA PHE A 5 -62.58 25.89 46.52
C PHE A 5 -61.45 26.74 47.11
N LEU A 6 -60.51 26.08 47.79
CA LEU A 6 -59.13 25.88 47.29
C LEU A 6 -58.23 25.26 48.38
N THR A 7 -58.32 23.95 48.55
CA THR A 7 -57.30 23.17 49.27
C THR A 7 -56.93 21.94 48.45
N LYS A 8 -56.03 22.12 47.48
CA LYS A 8 -55.31 21.00 46.87
C LYS A 8 -54.04 21.50 46.20
N LEU A 9 -52.89 21.19 46.80
CA LEU A 9 -51.60 20.80 46.17
C LEU A 9 -50.45 20.94 47.18
N LYS A 10 -50.51 20.16 48.26
CA LYS A 10 -49.37 19.96 49.18
C LYS A 10 -48.74 18.60 48.89
N ASN A 11 -48.13 18.48 47.71
CA ASN A 11 -47.21 17.40 47.34
C ASN A 11 -46.44 17.82 46.08
N SER A 12 -45.61 18.85 46.23
CA SER A 12 -44.91 19.44 45.10
C SER A 12 -43.50 18.84 45.03
N LYS A 13 -43.35 17.67 44.38
CA LYS A 13 -42.05 17.23 43.81
C LYS A 13 -41.68 18.04 42.56
N LEU A 14 -42.58 18.91 42.11
CA LEU A 14 -42.47 19.80 40.96
C LEU A 14 -41.23 20.73 40.99
N PRO A 15 -40.88 21.43 42.10
CA PRO A 15 -39.68 22.27 42.14
C PRO A 15 -38.39 21.46 42.04
N ILE A 16 -38.35 20.24 42.57
CA ILE A 16 -37.16 19.38 42.51
C ILE A 16 -36.94 18.88 41.06
N ILE A 17 -38.01 18.45 40.39
CA ILE A 17 -37.96 18.02 38.98
C ILE A 17 -37.55 19.20 38.08
N PHE A 18 -38.06 20.40 38.37
CA PHE A 18 -37.70 21.61 37.63
C PHE A 18 -36.24 22.03 37.84
N MET A 19 -35.69 21.89 39.05
CA MET A 19 -34.28 22.15 39.31
C MET A 19 -33.36 21.13 38.63
N LEU A 20 -33.75 19.85 38.61
CA LEU A 20 -32.99 18.80 37.93
C LEU A 20 -33.00 18.99 36.40
N SER A 21 -34.12 19.42 35.80
CA SER A 21 -34.17 19.69 34.35
C SER A 21 -33.32 20.90 33.97
N LEU A 22 -33.32 21.97 34.79
CA LEU A 22 -32.44 23.12 34.61
C LEU A 22 -30.96 22.73 34.68
N LEU A 23 -30.58 21.88 35.64
CA LEU A 23 -29.20 21.39 35.77
C LEU A 23 -28.77 20.59 34.52
N TRP A 24 -29.68 19.77 33.98
CA TRP A 24 -29.43 18.96 32.78
C TRP A 24 -29.28 19.80 31.50
N ILE A 25 -30.03 20.89 31.39
CA ILE A 25 -29.90 21.84 30.27
C ILE A 25 -28.55 22.56 30.34
N ILE A 26 -28.13 23.00 31.54
CA ILE A 26 -26.84 23.69 31.72
C ILE A 26 -25.67 22.77 31.35
N THR A 27 -25.71 21.48 31.72
CA THR A 27 -24.65 20.53 31.35
C THR A 27 -24.59 20.28 29.84
N ILE A 28 -25.72 20.17 29.15
CA ILE A 28 -25.72 20.05 27.67
C ILE A 28 -25.11 21.27 27.00
N ILE A 29 -25.45 22.48 27.46
CA ILE A 29 -24.90 23.73 26.92
C ILE A 29 -23.38 23.76 27.14
N PHE A 30 -22.90 23.36 28.32
CA PHE A 30 -21.47 23.33 28.63
C PHE A 30 -20.70 22.30 27.77
N ILE A 31 -21.26 21.10 27.58
CA ILE A 31 -20.68 20.07 26.69
C ILE A 31 -20.67 20.55 25.23
N SER A 32 -21.73 21.17 24.77
CA SER A 32 -21.82 21.68 23.40
C SER A 32 -20.81 22.80 23.14
N ASN A 33 -20.65 23.72 24.10
CA ASN A 33 -19.66 24.80 24.00
C ASN A 33 -18.22 24.29 24.06
N THR A 34 -17.92 23.29 24.89
CA THR A 34 -16.59 22.68 24.95
C THR A 34 -16.24 21.91 23.67
N VAL A 35 -17.19 21.17 23.10
CA VAL A 35 -17.00 20.50 21.79
C VAL A 35 -16.80 21.51 20.66
N SER A 36 -17.59 22.59 20.65
CA SER A 36 -17.46 23.67 19.66
C SER A 36 -16.12 24.39 19.78
N TYR A 37 -15.69 24.72 21.00
CA TYR A 37 -14.40 25.34 21.28
C TYR A 37 -13.23 24.43 20.86
N ARG A 38 -13.31 23.13 21.15
CA ARG A 38 -12.29 22.15 20.73
C ARG A 38 -12.22 22.02 19.21
N ARG A 39 -13.37 22.05 18.53
CA ARG A 39 -13.46 22.02 17.06
C ARG A 39 -12.91 23.31 16.43
N TRP A 40 -13.12 24.46 17.07
CA TRP A 40 -12.56 25.74 16.64
C TRP A 40 -11.04 25.80 16.83
N GLN A 41 -10.53 25.32 17.97
CA GLN A 41 -9.09 25.20 18.24
C GLN A 41 -8.38 24.28 17.22
N LEU A 42 -9.00 23.17 16.82
CA LEU A 42 -8.48 22.30 15.76
C LEU A 42 -8.44 23.01 14.39
N LYS A 43 -9.49 23.76 14.02
CA LYS A 43 -9.51 24.57 12.79
C LYS A 43 -8.51 25.74 12.81
N ALA A 44 -8.25 26.32 13.98
CA ALA A 44 -7.28 27.40 14.14
C ALA A 44 -5.84 26.90 13.98
N LYS A 45 -5.53 25.66 14.43
CA LYS A 45 -4.24 25.00 14.18
C LYS A 45 -3.96 24.76 12.69
N ASP A 46 -4.98 24.46 11.90
CA ASP A 46 -4.82 24.29 10.44
C ASP A 46 -4.57 25.60 9.68
N LYS A 47 -5.00 26.74 10.23
CA LYS A 47 -4.96 28.04 9.52
C LYS A 47 -3.62 28.80 9.64
N HIS A 48 -2.69 28.30 10.46
CA HIS A 48 -1.41 28.96 10.74
C HIS A 48 -0.17 28.13 10.40
N ASN A 49 -0.29 27.06 9.61
CA ASN A 49 0.86 26.46 8.95
C ASN A 49 1.10 27.19 7.61
N PRO A 50 2.19 27.96 7.45
CA PRO A 50 2.55 28.61 6.19
C PRO A 50 3.12 27.62 5.15
N PHE A 51 3.10 26.32 5.46
CA PHE A 51 3.50 25.26 4.56
C PHE A 51 2.25 24.54 4.07
N PRO A 52 2.09 24.28 2.76
CA PRO A 52 1.07 23.35 2.32
C PRO A 52 1.27 22.06 3.10
N ALA A 53 0.20 21.56 3.74
CA ALA A 53 0.22 20.23 4.33
C ALA A 53 0.76 19.28 3.27
N LEU A 54 1.93 18.69 3.56
CA LEU A 54 2.46 17.60 2.74
C LEU A 54 1.31 16.61 2.56
N PRO A 55 1.08 16.10 1.34
CA PRO A 55 0.02 15.11 1.14
C PRO A 55 0.21 14.00 2.17
N PRO A 56 -0.88 13.53 2.81
CA PRO A 56 -0.78 12.43 3.78
C PRO A 56 0.04 11.33 3.14
N LEU A 57 1.04 10.77 3.87
CA LEU A 57 1.92 9.69 3.41
C LEU A 57 1.11 8.79 2.47
N SER A 58 1.36 8.93 1.18
CA SER A 58 0.63 8.16 0.18
C SER A 58 0.76 6.71 0.63
N LYS A 59 -0.35 6.02 0.91
CA LYS A 59 -0.35 4.61 1.31
C LYS A 59 0.72 3.91 0.49
N CYS A 60 1.78 3.44 1.15
CA CYS A 60 2.93 3.00 0.40
C CYS A 60 2.50 1.88 -0.56
N LYS A 61 2.90 2.00 -1.82
CA LYS A 61 2.48 1.08 -2.87
C LYS A 61 3.25 -0.22 -2.68
N MET A 62 2.57 -1.28 -2.23
CA MET A 62 3.16 -2.60 -1.98
C MET A 62 3.45 -3.39 -3.27
N SER A 63 3.62 -2.70 -4.40
CA SER A 63 3.90 -3.35 -5.68
C SER A 63 4.81 -2.52 -6.56
N GLY A 64 5.75 -3.19 -7.21
CA GLY A 64 6.71 -2.62 -8.14
C GLY A 64 6.83 -3.46 -9.40
N SER A 65 7.35 -2.88 -10.48
CA SER A 65 7.68 -3.63 -11.68
C SER A 65 8.89 -3.11 -12.41
N ALA A 66 9.59 -4.01 -13.10
CA ALA A 66 10.60 -3.69 -14.09
C ALA A 66 10.15 -4.27 -15.44
N ARG A 67 10.32 -3.49 -16.51
CA ARG A 67 9.93 -3.90 -17.88
C ARG A 67 11.14 -3.87 -18.80
N PHE A 68 11.28 -4.92 -19.59
CA PHE A 68 12.30 -5.07 -20.62
C PHE A 68 11.59 -5.08 -21.97
N ILE A 69 11.92 -4.09 -22.79
CA ILE A 69 11.32 -3.90 -24.11
C ILE A 69 12.39 -4.29 -25.14
N PRO A 70 12.07 -5.16 -26.13
CA PRO A 70 13.03 -5.68 -27.11
C PRO A 70 13.92 -4.63 -27.74
N GLN A 71 13.36 -3.48 -28.12
CA GLN A 71 14.07 -2.38 -28.78
C GLN A 71 15.20 -1.74 -27.96
N TYR A 72 15.28 -2.03 -26.66
CA TYR A 72 16.29 -1.47 -25.75
C TYR A 72 17.25 -2.52 -25.19
N ASN A 73 17.33 -3.71 -25.79
CA ASN A 73 18.26 -4.74 -25.34
C ASN A 73 18.77 -5.63 -26.47
N ILE A 74 19.98 -6.16 -26.29
CA ILE A 74 20.78 -6.79 -27.36
C ILE A 74 20.10 -8.03 -27.96
N ASP A 75 19.35 -8.78 -27.14
CA ASP A 75 18.79 -10.08 -27.51
C ASP A 75 17.27 -10.02 -27.84
N ASN A 76 16.71 -8.82 -28.00
CA ASN A 76 15.26 -8.61 -28.23
C ASN A 76 14.38 -9.28 -27.16
N LEU A 77 14.88 -9.37 -25.93
CA LEU A 77 14.20 -9.94 -24.78
C LEU A 77 13.02 -9.05 -24.41
N PHE A 78 11.82 -9.61 -24.41
CA PHE A 78 10.65 -9.03 -23.78
C PHE A 78 10.51 -9.63 -22.38
N GLY A 79 10.33 -8.79 -21.37
CA GLY A 79 10.17 -9.28 -20.02
C GLY A 79 9.44 -8.31 -19.11
N ILE A 80 8.65 -8.86 -18.19
CA ILE A 80 8.09 -8.11 -17.07
C ILE A 80 8.43 -8.84 -15.77
N ILE A 81 8.86 -8.06 -14.79
CA ILE A 81 9.07 -8.53 -13.42
C ILE A 81 8.10 -7.78 -12.53
N SER A 82 7.35 -8.49 -11.69
CA SER A 82 6.55 -7.91 -10.61
C SER A 82 7.17 -8.23 -9.25
N PHE A 83 7.13 -7.23 -8.38
CA PHE A 83 7.48 -7.32 -6.98
C PHE A 83 6.23 -6.99 -6.18
N THR A 84 5.86 -7.84 -5.22
CA THR A 84 4.71 -7.61 -4.33
C THR A 84 5.14 -7.81 -2.89
N GLU A 85 5.12 -6.75 -2.09
CA GLU A 85 5.48 -6.82 -0.68
C GLU A 85 4.35 -7.48 0.12
N VAL A 86 4.72 -8.38 1.04
CA VAL A 86 3.76 -9.09 1.89
C VAL A 86 3.39 -8.19 3.07
N LEU A 87 2.09 -8.03 3.34
CA LEU A 87 1.54 -7.07 4.32
C LEU A 87 2.15 -7.18 5.73
N ASP A 88 2.51 -8.39 6.17
CA ASP A 88 3.01 -8.69 7.51
C ASP A 88 4.48 -9.14 7.54
N GLY A 89 5.22 -8.98 6.42
CA GLY A 89 6.60 -9.46 6.29
C GLY A 89 7.56 -8.42 5.71
N ASN A 90 8.85 -8.58 5.99
CA ASN A 90 9.92 -7.83 5.33
C ASN A 90 10.34 -8.46 3.99
N GLU A 91 9.41 -9.17 3.36
CA GLU A 91 9.63 -10.00 2.19
C GLU A 91 8.74 -9.55 1.04
N SER A 92 9.23 -9.75 -0.17
CA SER A 92 8.48 -9.54 -1.39
C SER A 92 8.37 -10.84 -2.17
N ILE A 93 7.21 -11.06 -2.76
CA ILE A 93 7.03 -12.04 -3.83
C ILE A 93 7.65 -11.46 -5.10
N VAL A 94 8.50 -12.24 -5.76
CA VAL A 94 9.06 -11.91 -7.08
C VAL A 94 8.50 -12.87 -8.10
N ASP A 95 7.93 -12.30 -9.16
CA ASP A 95 7.45 -13.06 -10.31
C ASP A 95 7.93 -12.42 -11.62
N GLY A 96 8.18 -13.24 -12.62
CA GLY A 96 8.81 -12.85 -13.87
C GLY A 96 8.26 -13.62 -15.06
N ALA A 97 7.89 -12.91 -16.11
CA ALA A 97 7.53 -13.48 -17.40
C ALA A 97 8.47 -12.95 -18.47
N PHE A 98 9.13 -13.85 -19.19
CA PHE A 98 10.12 -13.52 -20.22
C PHE A 98 9.87 -14.28 -21.51
N SER A 99 10.16 -13.63 -22.63
CA SER A 99 10.10 -14.23 -23.95
C SER A 99 11.14 -13.59 -24.87
N THR A 100 11.54 -14.33 -25.89
CA THR A 100 12.39 -13.86 -27.00
C THR A 100 11.60 -13.95 -28.31
N PRO A 101 12.12 -13.49 -29.45
CA PRO A 101 11.51 -13.75 -30.76
C PRO A 101 11.34 -15.25 -31.06
N LEU A 102 12.13 -16.12 -30.42
CA LEU A 102 12.03 -17.59 -30.49
C LEU A 102 11.10 -18.17 -29.40
N GLY A 103 10.34 -17.33 -28.70
CA GLY A 103 9.51 -17.71 -27.56
C GLY A 103 10.31 -18.12 -26.34
N VAL A 104 9.75 -19.04 -25.55
CA VAL A 104 10.33 -19.60 -24.31
C VAL A 104 11.54 -20.51 -24.61
N VAL A 105 11.68 -21.00 -25.85
CA VAL A 105 12.85 -21.82 -26.24
C VAL A 105 14.14 -21.00 -26.18
N GLY A 106 14.07 -19.68 -26.38
CA GLY A 106 15.22 -18.79 -26.29
C GLY A 106 15.67 -18.42 -24.88
N ILE A 107 14.93 -18.81 -23.83
CA ILE A 107 15.27 -18.48 -22.43
C ILE A 107 15.92 -19.64 -21.67
N LYS A 108 15.92 -20.86 -22.24
CA LYS A 108 16.56 -22.05 -21.65
C LYS A 108 17.36 -22.82 -22.69
N THR A 109 18.42 -23.46 -22.24
CA THR A 109 19.22 -24.40 -23.03
C THR A 109 18.47 -25.72 -23.25
N MET A 110 18.95 -26.55 -24.17
CA MET A 110 18.42 -27.90 -24.38
C MET A 110 18.50 -28.79 -23.12
N SER A 111 19.48 -28.55 -22.24
CA SER A 111 19.60 -29.24 -20.95
C SER A 111 18.67 -28.69 -19.87
N GLY A 112 17.81 -27.72 -20.19
CA GLY A 112 16.89 -27.12 -19.22
C GLY A 112 17.58 -26.21 -18.19
N LYS A 113 18.69 -25.55 -18.55
CA LYS A 113 19.31 -24.49 -17.73
C LYS A 113 18.97 -23.10 -18.29
N PRO A 114 18.75 -22.07 -17.46
CA PRO A 114 18.57 -20.70 -17.93
C PRO A 114 19.71 -20.22 -18.82
N VAL A 115 19.39 -19.51 -19.90
CA VAL A 115 20.38 -18.83 -20.76
C VAL A 115 20.86 -17.52 -20.11
N TYR A 116 19.99 -16.91 -19.30
CA TYR A 116 20.18 -15.60 -18.72
C TYR A 116 20.30 -15.66 -17.20
N THR A 117 20.98 -14.67 -16.62
CA THR A 117 20.96 -14.39 -15.18
C THR A 117 20.40 -13.00 -14.93
N ALA A 118 19.91 -12.78 -13.71
CA ALA A 118 19.31 -11.51 -13.32
C ALA A 118 19.83 -11.05 -11.96
N GLU A 119 20.11 -9.75 -11.85
CA GLU A 119 20.64 -9.15 -10.64
C GLU A 119 19.89 -7.87 -10.31
N LEU A 120 19.58 -7.67 -9.03
CA LEU A 120 19.19 -6.37 -8.51
C LEU A 120 20.44 -5.58 -8.13
N ARG A 121 20.57 -4.35 -8.63
CA ARG A 121 21.70 -3.47 -8.36
C ARG A 121 21.27 -2.15 -7.74
N PHE A 122 22.14 -1.61 -6.90
CA PHE A 122 22.09 -0.25 -6.40
C PHE A 122 23.45 0.41 -6.59
N LYS A 123 23.51 1.51 -7.35
CA LYS A 123 24.77 2.22 -7.65
C LYS A 123 25.89 1.27 -8.11
N ASP A 124 25.58 0.42 -9.07
CA ASP A 124 26.49 -0.60 -9.64
C ASP A 124 26.96 -1.70 -8.68
N GLU A 125 26.47 -1.77 -7.45
CA GLU A 125 26.71 -2.92 -6.58
C GLU A 125 25.59 -3.95 -6.72
N LYS A 126 25.93 -5.24 -6.75
CA LYS A 126 24.94 -6.32 -6.70
C LYS A 126 24.36 -6.41 -5.29
N VAL A 127 23.05 -6.19 -5.19
CA VAL A 127 22.30 -6.23 -3.93
C VAL A 127 21.64 -7.61 -3.75
N TYR A 128 21.14 -8.20 -4.83
CA TYR A 128 20.44 -9.48 -4.78
C TYR A 128 20.53 -10.24 -6.11
N ASP A 129 20.53 -11.57 -6.04
CA ASP A 129 20.44 -12.44 -7.21
C ASP A 129 18.98 -12.81 -7.50
N LEU A 130 18.48 -12.39 -8.67
CA LEU A 130 17.10 -12.63 -9.09
C LEU A 130 17.01 -13.80 -10.08
N THR A 131 18.09 -14.53 -10.35
CA THR A 131 18.14 -15.54 -11.42
C THR A 131 17.12 -16.65 -11.19
N SER A 132 17.16 -17.32 -10.04
CA SER A 132 16.20 -18.38 -9.71
C SER A 132 14.74 -17.91 -9.68
N PRO A 133 14.37 -16.84 -8.93
CA PRO A 133 12.96 -16.44 -8.86
C PRO A 133 12.37 -16.01 -10.22
N LEU A 134 13.20 -15.62 -11.19
CA LEU A 134 12.74 -15.20 -12.51
C LEU A 134 12.77 -16.31 -13.54
N PHE A 135 13.89 -17.01 -13.67
CA PHE A 135 14.09 -17.96 -14.76
C PHE A 135 13.67 -19.38 -14.40
N ASP A 136 13.78 -19.81 -13.15
CA ASP A 136 13.28 -21.14 -12.77
C ASP A 136 11.74 -21.18 -12.87
N ASN A 137 11.07 -20.06 -12.61
CA ASN A 137 9.62 -19.89 -12.78
C ASN A 137 9.20 -19.85 -14.24
N ALA A 138 9.87 -19.02 -15.06
CA ALA A 138 9.59 -18.94 -16.49
C ALA A 138 9.77 -20.27 -17.23
N MET A 139 10.47 -21.23 -16.62
CA MET A 139 10.71 -22.57 -17.15
C MET A 139 9.70 -23.63 -16.69
N LYS A 140 8.90 -23.36 -15.64
CA LYS A 140 7.89 -24.28 -15.10
C LYS A 140 6.50 -23.93 -15.66
N LEU A 141 5.74 -24.95 -16.04
CA LEU A 141 4.35 -24.81 -16.53
C LEU A 141 3.39 -24.34 -15.43
N VAL A 142 3.67 -24.69 -14.17
CA VAL A 142 2.92 -24.27 -12.99
C VAL A 142 3.91 -24.06 -11.86
N THR A 143 3.85 -22.88 -11.22
CA THR A 143 4.66 -22.55 -10.06
C THR A 143 3.79 -22.64 -8.81
N PRO A 144 3.87 -23.73 -8.02
CA PRO A 144 2.99 -23.92 -6.87
C PRO A 144 3.37 -23.05 -5.67
N VAL A 145 4.61 -22.56 -5.61
CA VAL A 145 5.13 -21.80 -4.46
C VAL A 145 5.76 -20.50 -4.97
N PRO A 146 5.26 -19.32 -4.54
CA PRO A 146 5.88 -18.04 -4.88
C PRO A 146 7.25 -17.90 -4.21
N TYR A 147 8.20 -17.27 -4.90
CA TYR A 147 9.51 -16.98 -4.32
C TYR A 147 9.41 -15.75 -3.41
N LEU A 148 9.58 -15.98 -2.12
CA LEU A 148 9.75 -14.92 -1.13
C LEU A 148 11.22 -14.53 -1.07
N VAL A 149 11.49 -13.24 -1.23
CA VAL A 149 12.83 -12.67 -1.13
C VAL A 149 12.84 -11.55 -0.10
N PRO A 150 13.94 -11.35 0.65
CA PRO A 150 14.04 -10.32 1.69
C PRO A 150 14.28 -8.92 1.08
N LEU A 151 13.34 -8.50 0.23
CA LEU A 151 13.31 -7.20 -0.41
C LEU A 151 12.06 -6.46 0.06
N SER A 152 12.18 -5.15 0.24
CA SER A 152 11.08 -4.28 0.66
C SER A 152 10.81 -3.23 -0.40
N ILE A 153 9.54 -2.85 -0.57
CA ILE A 153 9.09 -1.77 -1.46
C ILE A 153 8.81 -0.52 -0.62
N CYS A 154 8.31 -0.69 0.60
CA CYS A 154 7.82 0.37 1.47
C CYS A 154 8.74 0.74 2.64
N GLY A 155 9.81 -0.03 2.87
CA GLY A 155 10.80 0.24 3.90
C GLY A 155 11.91 1.20 3.47
N ALA A 156 12.79 1.53 4.42
CA ALA A 156 13.93 2.43 4.22
C ALA A 156 14.90 1.95 3.11
N ASN A 157 14.98 0.64 2.90
CA ASN A 157 15.82 0.01 1.87
C ASN A 157 15.04 -0.35 0.60
N SER A 158 14.03 0.45 0.26
CA SER A 158 13.13 0.24 -0.88
C SER A 158 13.87 -0.15 -2.15
N ILE A 159 13.33 -1.14 -2.86
CA ILE A 159 13.81 -1.52 -4.19
C ILE A 159 13.31 -0.59 -5.30
N ILE A 160 12.36 0.32 -5.01
CA ILE A 160 11.89 1.28 -6.01
C ILE A 160 13.04 2.20 -6.42
N GLY A 161 13.18 2.40 -7.74
CA GLY A 161 14.28 3.17 -8.33
C GLY A 161 15.60 2.40 -8.43
N LYS A 162 15.73 1.22 -7.81
CA LYS A 162 16.87 0.32 -8.07
C LYS A 162 16.76 -0.29 -9.46
N THR A 163 17.88 -0.81 -9.96
CA THR A 163 17.97 -1.33 -11.33
C THR A 163 18.02 -2.85 -11.32
N VAL A 164 17.20 -3.49 -12.15
CA VAL A 164 17.38 -4.90 -12.51
C VAL A 164 18.23 -4.97 -13.78
N VAL A 165 19.24 -5.83 -13.75
CA VAL A 165 20.14 -6.09 -14.88
C VAL A 165 20.00 -7.55 -15.29
N ILE A 166 19.82 -7.78 -16.59
CA ILE A 166 19.85 -9.11 -17.20
C ILE A 166 21.19 -9.30 -17.90
N LYS A 167 21.81 -10.47 -17.67
CA LYS A 167 23.10 -10.83 -18.26
C LYS A 167 23.01 -12.13 -19.06
N ARG A 168 23.87 -12.26 -20.06
CA ARG A 168 24.16 -13.51 -20.80
C ARG A 168 25.66 -13.73 -20.80
N GLY A 169 26.11 -14.89 -20.30
CA GLY A 169 27.53 -15.20 -20.20
C GLY A 169 28.33 -14.16 -19.40
N GLY A 170 27.71 -13.57 -18.36
CA GLY A 170 28.32 -12.52 -17.54
C GLY A 170 28.26 -11.10 -18.11
N LYS A 171 27.88 -10.92 -19.39
CA LYS A 171 27.74 -9.59 -20.01
C LYS A 171 26.33 -9.04 -19.82
N GLU A 172 26.22 -7.78 -19.42
CA GLU A 172 24.95 -7.05 -19.38
C GLU A 172 24.35 -6.92 -20.79
N ILE A 173 23.09 -7.35 -20.93
CA ILE A 173 22.36 -7.28 -22.19
C ILE A 173 21.14 -6.36 -22.12
N ALA A 174 20.59 -6.17 -20.93
CA ALA A 174 19.39 -5.38 -20.69
C ALA A 174 19.40 -4.82 -19.26
N ARG A 175 18.82 -3.63 -19.08
CA ARG A 175 18.63 -3.01 -17.77
C ARG A 175 17.29 -2.30 -17.70
N SER A 176 16.68 -2.29 -16.51
CA SER A 176 15.42 -1.60 -16.27
C SER A 176 15.31 -1.17 -14.82
N ASN A 177 14.74 0.02 -14.59
CA ASN A 177 14.51 0.52 -13.24
C ASN A 177 13.18 0.01 -12.71
N ILE A 178 13.15 -0.32 -11.42
CA ILE A 178 11.92 -0.73 -10.74
C ILE A 178 11.06 0.50 -10.50
N SER A 179 9.86 0.49 -11.06
CA SER A 179 8.87 1.54 -10.87
C SER A 179 7.76 1.06 -9.95
N ALA A 180 7.30 1.92 -9.04
CA ALA A 180 6.14 1.62 -8.20
C ALA A 180 4.89 1.51 -9.08
N LEU A 181 4.19 0.38 -9.02
CA LEU A 181 2.91 0.22 -9.68
C LEU A 181 1.86 1.01 -8.90
N ARG A 182 0.96 1.71 -9.61
CA ARG A 182 -0.29 2.15 -8.98
C ARG A 182 -0.98 0.86 -8.54
N SER A 183 -1.13 0.65 -7.24
CA SER A 183 -1.92 -0.45 -6.71
C SER A 183 -3.22 -0.48 -7.50
N PHE A 184 -3.50 -1.60 -8.18
CA PHE A 184 -4.89 -1.98 -8.34
C PHE A 184 -5.36 -2.17 -6.90
N GLU A 185 -6.00 -1.14 -6.33
CA GLU A 185 -6.98 -1.41 -5.29
C GLU A 185 -7.84 -2.51 -5.89
N ARG A 186 -7.82 -3.72 -5.31
CA ARG A 186 -8.87 -4.67 -5.61
C ARG A 186 -10.14 -3.90 -5.35
N LEU A 187 -10.87 -3.57 -6.41
CA LEU A 187 -12.30 -3.37 -6.32
C LEU A 187 -12.85 -4.75 -5.93
N VAL A 188 -12.69 -5.10 -4.66
CA VAL A 188 -13.61 -6.03 -4.03
C VAL A 188 -14.89 -5.23 -3.97
N ASP A 189 -15.76 -5.42 -4.96
CA ASP A 189 -17.12 -4.93 -4.87
C ASP A 189 -17.73 -5.58 -3.63
N PRO A 190 -18.10 -4.81 -2.59
CA PRO A 190 -18.71 -5.35 -1.39
C PRO A 190 -20.09 -5.98 -1.65
N ASN A 191 -20.61 -5.90 -2.87
CA ASN A 191 -21.91 -6.47 -3.25
C ASN A 191 -21.84 -7.80 -4.00
N TYR A 192 -20.68 -8.45 -4.11
CA TYR A 192 -20.61 -9.82 -4.64
C TYR A 192 -20.59 -10.86 -3.51
N THR A 193 -21.76 -11.10 -2.94
CA THR A 193 -22.13 -12.31 -2.17
C THR A 193 -23.43 -12.86 -2.71
#